data_AF-A0A5J4XUX8-F1
#
_entry.id   AF-A0A5J4XUX8-F1
#
_cell.length_a   1.000
_cell.length_b   1.000
_cell.length_c   1.000
_cell.angle_alpha   90.00
_cell.angle_beta   90.00
_cell.angle_gamma   90.00
#
_symmetry.space_group_name_H-M   'P 1'
#
loop_
_entity.id
_entity.type
_entity.pdbx_description
1 polymer ?
#
loop_
_entity_poly.entity_id
_entity_poly.type
_entity_poly.pdbx_seq_one_letter_code
_entity_poly.pdbx_strand_id
1 'polypeptide(L)'
;ALASIVFLRLHPKPLRHTPSYEFTTSFGGVCWGLVVGMSRQHLIYRQNHPGQFVRIVQSRAGVIALLQRVTLGFVLVVVMKPLSKQVVVIFLPLVYKLVPVDLRKLWQPPLHSLKPPKHEGIPVDENGQSWDVSVTARFISYASIGWTVVDLAPLMFQMLGFSIPWGLS
;
A
#
# COMPACT_ATOMS: atom_id res chain seq x y z
N ALA A 1 4.59 -5.73 -11.91
CA ALA A 1 5.33 -5.36 -10.69
C ALA A 1 6.69 -4.71 -11.00
N LEU A 2 7.58 -5.40 -11.72
CA LEU A 2 8.88 -4.81 -12.12
C LEU A 2 8.72 -3.56 -13.00
N ALA A 3 7.77 -3.56 -13.94
CA ALA A 3 7.45 -2.39 -14.76
C ALA A 3 7.02 -1.15 -13.94
N SER A 4 6.31 -1.33 -12.82
CA SER A 4 5.90 -0.25 -11.93
C SER A 4 7.10 0.35 -11.16
N ILE A 5 8.04 -0.51 -10.75
CA ILE A 5 9.31 -0.09 -10.12
C ILE A 5 10.18 0.68 -11.12
N VAL A 6 10.20 0.25 -12.38
CA VAL A 6 10.88 0.96 -13.49
C VAL A 6 10.20 2.30 -13.77
N PHE A 7 8.87 2.39 -13.73
CA PHE A 7 8.13 3.65 -13.94
C PHE A 7 8.41 4.68 -12.85
N LEU A 8 8.60 4.26 -11.59
CA LEU A 8 9.05 5.15 -10.50
C LEU A 8 10.47 5.66 -10.72
N ARG A 9 11.35 4.85 -11.35
CA ARG A 9 12.71 5.28 -11.71
C ARG A 9 12.73 6.28 -12.86
N LEU A 10 11.80 6.14 -13.81
CA LEU A 10 11.74 6.97 -15.01
C LEU A 10 10.92 8.25 -14.81
N HIS A 11 10.16 8.38 -13.73
CA HIS A 11 9.33 9.55 -13.53
C HIS A 11 10.20 10.78 -13.28
N PRO A 12 10.11 11.82 -14.14
CA PRO A 12 10.96 13.00 -14.02
C PRO A 12 10.70 13.68 -12.68
N LYS A 13 11.78 13.86 -11.90
CA LYS A 13 11.70 14.44 -10.56
C LYS A 13 11.50 15.96 -10.67
N PRO A 14 10.52 16.54 -9.98
CA PRO A 14 10.32 17.98 -10.00
C PRO A 14 11.40 18.70 -9.18
N LEU A 15 11.80 19.88 -9.63
CA LEU A 15 12.77 20.76 -8.95
C LEU A 15 12.18 21.51 -7.75
N ARG A 16 10.87 21.36 -7.51
CA ARG A 16 10.14 21.99 -6.40
C ARG A 16 9.03 21.04 -5.96
N HIS A 17 8.53 21.23 -4.74
CA HIS A 17 7.35 20.51 -4.28
C HIS A 17 6.16 20.77 -5.22
N THR A 18 5.67 19.72 -5.87
CA THR A 18 4.48 19.79 -6.72
C THR A 18 3.48 18.72 -6.29
N PRO A 19 2.20 19.08 -6.14
CA PRO A 19 1.17 18.12 -5.73
C PRO A 19 0.98 16.99 -6.75
N SER A 20 1.24 17.25 -8.03
CA SER A 20 1.19 16.25 -9.10
C SER A 20 2.13 15.06 -8.85
N TYR A 21 3.35 15.32 -8.39
CA TYR A 21 4.32 14.26 -8.09
C TYR A 21 3.89 13.42 -6.88
N GLU A 22 3.33 14.06 -5.85
CA GLU A 22 2.82 13.36 -4.67
C GLU A 22 1.67 12.42 -5.01
N PHE A 23 0.76 12.86 -5.90
CA PHE A 23 -0.35 12.04 -6.36
C PHE A 23 0.13 10.88 -7.21
N THR A 24 1.07 11.08 -8.14
CA THR A 24 1.65 10.00 -8.93
C THR A 24 2.32 8.95 -8.04
N THR A 25 3.06 9.40 -7.02
CA THR A 25 3.72 8.48 -6.08
C THR A 25 2.70 7.68 -5.28
N SER A 26 1.64 8.33 -4.79
CA SER A 26 0.57 7.67 -4.05
C SER A 26 -0.16 6.65 -4.93
N PHE A 27 -0.53 7.04 -6.15
CA PHE A 27 -1.19 6.18 -7.12
C PHE A 27 -0.32 4.98 -7.50
N GLY A 28 0.95 5.22 -7.80
CA GLY A 28 1.92 4.16 -8.09
C GLY A 28 2.05 3.16 -6.94
N GLY A 29 2.02 3.64 -5.69
CA GLY A 29 1.97 2.81 -4.49
C GLY A 29 0.75 1.89 -4.48
N VAL A 30 -0.45 2.47 -4.60
CA VAL A 30 -1.71 1.69 -4.64
C VAL A 30 -1.67 0.64 -5.75
N CYS A 31 -1.32 1.02 -6.98
CA CYS A 31 -1.25 0.10 -8.11
C CYS A 31 -0.28 -1.05 -7.87
N TRP A 32 0.88 -0.76 -7.27
CA TRP A 32 1.85 -1.80 -6.93
C TRP A 32 1.27 -2.76 -5.88
N GLY A 33 0.67 -2.24 -4.81
CA GLY A 33 0.01 -3.05 -3.78
C GLY A 33 -1.12 -3.92 -4.31
N LEU A 34 -1.96 -3.36 -5.19
CA LEU A 34 -3.02 -4.09 -5.89
C LEU A 34 -2.45 -5.25 -6.71
N VAL A 35 -1.41 -5.01 -7.52
CA VAL A 35 -0.79 -6.05 -8.36
C VAL A 35 -0.14 -7.14 -7.51
N VAL A 36 0.55 -6.77 -6.43
CA VAL A 36 1.13 -7.74 -5.49
C VAL A 36 0.04 -8.58 -4.84
N GLY A 37 -1.01 -7.94 -4.31
CA GLY A 37 -2.16 -8.66 -3.74
C GLY A 37 -2.84 -9.58 -4.75
N MET A 38 -3.08 -9.09 -5.97
CA MET A 38 -3.70 -9.87 -7.04
C MET A 38 -2.82 -11.06 -7.44
N SER A 39 -1.49 -10.92 -7.50
CA SER A 39 -0.61 -12.04 -7.84
C SER A 39 -0.72 -13.21 -6.86
N ARG A 40 -0.94 -12.90 -5.57
CA ARG A 40 -1.19 -13.91 -4.52
C ARG A 40 -2.62 -14.46 -4.59
N GLN A 41 -3.61 -13.58 -4.74
CA GLN A 41 -5.03 -13.91 -4.79
C GLN A 41 -5.41 -14.68 -6.08
N HIS A 42 -4.69 -14.47 -7.18
CA HIS A 42 -4.95 -15.14 -8.47
C HIS A 42 -4.83 -16.66 -8.36
N LEU A 43 -3.96 -17.15 -7.48
CA LEU A 43 -3.83 -18.58 -7.18
C LEU A 43 -5.10 -19.13 -6.48
N ILE A 44 -5.76 -18.31 -5.67
CA ILE A 44 -6.95 -18.66 -4.88
C ILE A 44 -8.24 -18.46 -5.71
N TYR A 45 -8.30 -17.42 -6.55
CA TYR A 45 -9.47 -17.08 -7.38
C TYR A 45 -9.73 -18.10 -8.48
N ARG A 46 -8.70 -18.79 -9.01
CA ARG A 46 -8.87 -19.88 -9.98
C ARG A 46 -9.76 -21.02 -9.45
N GLN A 47 -9.92 -21.13 -8.13
CA GLN A 47 -10.73 -22.17 -7.49
C GLN A 47 -12.18 -21.74 -7.23
N ASN A 48 -12.49 -20.43 -7.28
CA ASN A 48 -13.83 -19.90 -6.98
C ASN A 48 -14.54 -19.42 -8.25
N HIS A 49 -15.60 -20.13 -8.62
CA HIS A 49 -16.38 -19.90 -9.84
C HIS A 49 -17.02 -18.48 -9.88
N PRO A 50 -17.04 -17.81 -11.05
CA PRO A 50 -17.49 -16.42 -11.22
C PRO A 50 -19.01 -16.17 -11.04
N GLY A 51 -19.80 -17.15 -10.59
CA GLY A 51 -21.26 -17.05 -10.49
C GLY A 51 -21.82 -16.55 -9.14
N GLN A 52 -20.98 -16.38 -8.10
CA GLN A 52 -21.52 -16.18 -6.73
C GLN A 52 -21.93 -14.75 -6.40
N PHE A 53 -21.43 -13.74 -7.11
CA PHE A 53 -21.74 -12.33 -6.78
C PHE A 53 -23.21 -11.96 -7.03
N VAL A 54 -23.83 -12.53 -8.07
CA VAL A 54 -25.22 -12.24 -8.45
C VAL A 54 -26.21 -12.81 -7.43
N ARG A 55 -25.88 -13.94 -6.79
CA ARG A 55 -26.77 -14.63 -5.83
C ARG A 55 -26.84 -13.95 -4.46
N ILE A 56 -25.87 -13.09 -4.12
CA ILE A 56 -25.80 -12.36 -2.84
C ILE A 56 -26.82 -11.21 -2.79
N VAL A 57 -27.02 -10.49 -3.90
CA VAL A 57 -27.91 -9.31 -3.93
C VAL A 57 -29.40 -9.70 -3.82
N GLN A 58 -29.74 -10.95 -4.14
CA GLN A 58 -31.14 -11.40 -4.21
C GLN A 58 -31.76 -11.74 -2.84
N SER A 59 -30.97 -11.88 -1.78
CA SER A 59 -31.45 -12.20 -0.42
C SER A 59 -31.24 -11.03 0.54
N ARG A 60 -32.20 -10.78 1.43
CA ARG A 60 -32.05 -9.81 2.55
C ARG A 60 -30.80 -10.10 3.38
N ALA A 61 -30.46 -11.38 3.58
CA ALA A 61 -29.25 -11.78 4.29
C ALA A 61 -27.96 -11.40 3.52
N GLY A 62 -28.01 -11.42 2.19
CA GLY A 62 -26.87 -11.02 1.36
C GLY A 62 -26.67 -9.52 1.27
N VAL A 63 -27.73 -8.71 1.35
CA VAL A 63 -27.61 -7.23 1.48
C VAL A 63 -26.94 -6.85 2.81
N ILE A 64 -27.31 -7.51 3.91
CA ILE A 64 -26.66 -7.31 5.22
C ILE A 64 -25.18 -7.70 5.16
N ALA A 65 -24.87 -8.84 4.53
CA ALA A 65 -23.48 -9.26 4.33
C ALA A 65 -22.67 -8.28 3.46
N LEU A 66 -23.29 -7.68 2.43
CA LEU A 66 -22.65 -6.63 1.62
C LEU A 66 -22.36 -5.38 2.44
N LEU A 67 -23.32 -4.91 3.25
CA LEU A 67 -23.10 -3.78 4.15
C LEU A 67 -21.96 -4.06 5.13
N GLN A 68 -21.96 -5.24 5.76
CA GLN A 68 -20.89 -5.65 6.68
C GLN A 68 -19.52 -5.66 5.99
N ARG A 69 -19.44 -6.15 4.75
CA ARG A 69 -18.20 -6.15 3.97
C ARG A 69 -17.72 -4.75 3.63
N VAL A 70 -18.62 -3.84 3.24
CA VAL A 70 -18.28 -2.44 2.96
C VAL A 70 -17.78 -1.75 4.23
N THR A 71 -18.49 -1.91 5.36
CA THR A 71 -18.09 -1.31 6.64
C THR A 71 -16.74 -1.85 7.11
N LEU A 72 -16.54 -3.16 7.11
CA LEU A 72 -15.28 -3.78 7.53
C LEU A 72 -14.12 -3.40 6.59
N GLY A 73 -14.36 -3.37 5.29
CA GLY A 73 -13.37 -2.91 4.31
C GLY A 73 -12.94 -1.47 4.57
N PHE A 74 -13.90 -0.58 4.85
CA PHE A 74 -13.60 0.81 5.20
C PHE A 74 -12.77 0.91 6.48
N VAL A 75 -13.16 0.19 7.54
CA VAL A 75 -12.41 0.16 8.81
C VAL A 75 -10.98 -0.32 8.60
N LEU A 76 -10.79 -1.41 7.84
CA LEU A 76 -9.46 -1.94 7.51
C LEU A 76 -8.56 -0.91 6.82
N VAL A 77 -9.09 -0.19 5.83
CA VAL A 77 -8.34 0.87 5.12
C VAL A 77 -7.97 2.01 6.06
N VAL A 78 -8.90 2.44 6.92
CA VAL A 78 -8.65 3.51 7.89
C VAL A 78 -7.58 3.10 8.90
N VAL A 79 -7.61 1.86 9.40
CA VAL A 79 -6.62 1.34 10.36
C VAL A 79 -5.25 1.10 9.72
N MET A 80 -5.20 0.69 8.45
CA MET A 80 -3.91 0.42 7.80
C MET A 80 -3.08 1.65 7.54
N LYS A 81 -3.70 2.80 7.31
CA LYS A 81 -2.98 4.06 7.07
C LYS A 81 -2.05 4.47 8.24
N PRO A 82 -2.50 4.58 9.51
CA PRO A 82 -1.61 4.87 10.63
C PRO A 82 -0.63 3.74 10.93
N LEU A 83 -1.06 2.48 10.80
CA LEU A 83 -0.20 1.32 11.03
C LEU A 83 1.01 1.33 10.08
N SER A 84 0.75 1.55 8.78
CA SER A 84 1.79 1.62 7.77
C SER A 84 2.77 2.75 8.02
N LYS A 85 2.27 3.92 8.48
CA LYS A 85 3.15 5.05 8.80
C LYS A 85 4.09 4.72 9.98
N GLN A 86 3.58 4.06 11.02
CA GLN A 86 4.38 3.64 12.17
C GLN A 86 5.41 2.58 11.79
N VAL A 87 5.00 1.55 11.03
CA VAL A 87 5.90 0.50 10.55
C VAL A 87 7.03 1.08 9.73
N VAL A 88 6.75 2.04 8.84
CA VAL A 88 7.80 2.69 8.05
C VAL A 88 8.79 3.39 8.95
N VAL A 89 8.34 4.24 9.89
CA VAL A 89 9.27 4.98 10.77
C VAL A 89 10.17 4.05 11.58
N ILE A 90 9.64 2.91 12.03
CA ILE A 90 10.41 1.91 12.78
C ILE A 90 11.38 1.13 11.86
N PHE A 91 10.94 0.75 10.68
CA PHE A 91 11.71 -0.11 9.77
C PHE A 91 12.77 0.66 8.98
N LEU A 92 12.52 1.93 8.70
CA LEU A 92 13.40 2.78 7.90
C LEU A 92 14.84 2.90 8.41
N PRO A 93 15.13 3.14 9.71
CA PRO A 93 16.51 3.18 10.19
C PRO A 93 17.22 1.83 10.03
N LEU A 94 16.49 0.72 10.09
CA LEU A 94 17.06 -0.61 9.88
C LEU A 94 17.47 -0.80 8.42
N VAL A 95 16.60 -0.43 7.47
CA VAL A 95 16.91 -0.46 6.04
C VAL A 95 18.12 0.42 5.73
N TYR A 96 18.21 1.60 6.33
CA TYR A 96 19.33 2.52 6.09
C TYR A 96 20.66 2.04 6.63
N LYS A 97 20.67 1.19 7.67
CA LYS A 97 21.88 0.52 8.13
C LYS A 97 22.31 -0.62 7.20
N LEU A 98 21.36 -1.31 6.58
CA LEU A 98 21.62 -2.45 5.71
C LEU A 98 22.01 -2.06 4.29
N VAL A 99 21.54 -0.91 3.82
CA VAL A 99 21.70 -0.50 2.41
C VAL A 99 22.88 0.47 2.26
N PRO A 100 23.85 0.17 1.37
CA PRO A 100 24.92 1.08 1.01
C PRO A 100 24.41 2.45 0.52
N VAL A 101 25.15 3.52 0.81
CA VAL A 101 24.78 4.90 0.41
C VAL A 101 24.58 5.01 -1.11
N ASP A 102 25.39 4.31 -1.90
CA ASP A 102 25.30 4.33 -3.36
C ASP A 102 24.00 3.74 -3.90
N LEU A 103 23.49 2.70 -3.23
CA LEU A 103 22.20 2.12 -3.56
C LEU A 103 21.06 3.02 -3.09
N ARG A 104 21.23 3.74 -1.97
CA ARG A 104 20.25 4.73 -1.48
C ARG A 104 20.08 5.88 -2.48
N LYS A 105 21.17 6.39 -3.07
CA LYS A 105 21.13 7.41 -4.14
C LYS A 105 20.25 7.00 -5.32
N LEU A 106 20.09 5.69 -5.58
CA LEU A 106 19.30 5.17 -6.70
C LEU A 106 17.78 5.33 -6.51
N TRP A 107 17.27 5.20 -5.29
CA TRP A 107 15.82 5.33 -5.03
C TRP A 107 15.43 6.59 -4.29
N GLN A 108 16.37 7.22 -3.58
CA GLN A 108 16.08 8.25 -2.60
C GLN A 108 16.44 9.64 -3.15
N PRO A 109 15.51 10.59 -3.19
CA PRO A 109 15.82 11.94 -3.62
C PRO A 109 16.50 12.73 -2.50
N PRO A 110 17.49 13.60 -2.82
CA PRO A 110 18.05 14.56 -1.87
C PRO A 110 16.99 15.59 -1.48
N LEU A 111 17.02 16.06 -0.23
CA LEU A 111 16.08 17.05 0.26
C LEU A 111 16.22 18.37 -0.52
N HIS A 112 15.09 18.96 -0.93
CA HIS A 112 15.08 20.40 -1.18
C HIS A 112 15.05 21.15 0.15
N SER A 113 15.71 22.31 0.20
CA SER A 113 16.10 23.09 1.38
C SER A 113 14.98 23.65 2.28
N LEU A 114 13.82 22.99 2.35
CA LEU A 114 12.79 23.30 3.33
C LEU A 114 13.09 22.52 4.61
N LYS A 115 12.96 23.22 5.74
CA LYS A 115 13.28 22.73 7.09
C LYS A 115 12.74 21.30 7.28
N PRO A 116 13.62 20.27 7.34
CA PRO A 116 13.15 18.90 7.43
C PRO A 116 12.35 18.70 8.72
N PRO A 117 11.30 17.87 8.71
CA PRO A 117 10.81 17.31 9.96
C PRO A 117 11.99 16.58 10.61
N LYS A 118 12.41 17.05 11.79
CA LYS A 118 13.52 16.47 12.56
C LYS A 118 13.08 15.09 13.03
N HIS A 119 13.41 14.04 12.27
CA HIS A 119 13.24 12.67 12.68
C HIS A 119 14.58 12.16 13.17
N GLU A 120 14.67 11.97 14.49
CA GLU A 120 15.88 11.46 15.15
C GLU A 120 16.26 10.09 14.58
N GLY A 121 17.49 9.94 14.11
CA GLY A 121 18.04 8.66 13.62
C GLY A 121 18.09 8.45 12.10
N ILE A 122 17.72 9.44 11.28
CA ILE A 122 17.94 9.36 9.81
C ILE A 122 19.40 9.74 9.50
N PRO A 123 20.16 8.90 8.77
CA PRO A 123 21.51 9.23 8.34
C PRO A 123 21.47 10.42 7.38
N VAL A 124 22.41 11.34 7.56
CA VAL A 124 22.53 12.57 6.78
C VAL A 124 23.50 12.33 5.61
N ASP A 125 23.25 12.94 4.46
CA ASP A 125 24.16 12.93 3.31
C ASP A 125 25.48 13.67 3.63
N GLU A 126 26.51 13.47 2.80
CA GLU A 126 27.83 14.14 2.88
C GLU A 126 27.69 15.67 2.97
N ASN A 127 26.62 16.23 2.41
CA ASN A 127 26.30 17.66 2.40
C ASN A 127 25.46 18.14 3.59
N GLY A 128 25.23 17.32 4.62
CA GLY A 128 24.39 17.71 5.77
C GLY A 128 22.88 17.69 5.49
N GLN A 129 22.45 17.17 4.33
CA GLN A 129 21.03 17.07 3.96
C GLN A 129 20.43 15.75 4.43
N SER A 130 19.23 15.80 5.00
CA SER A 130 18.47 14.58 5.31
C SER A 130 17.89 13.97 4.02
N TRP A 131 17.51 12.71 4.06
CA TRP A 131 16.83 12.05 2.94
C TRP A 131 15.32 12.24 3.02
N ASP A 132 14.63 12.36 1.87
CA ASP A 132 13.18 12.53 1.86
C ASP A 132 12.46 11.19 2.11
N VAL A 133 12.28 10.93 3.41
CA VAL A 133 11.55 9.78 3.92
C VAL A 133 10.05 9.89 3.63
N SER A 134 9.53 11.10 3.49
CA SER A 134 8.09 11.34 3.43
C SER A 134 7.46 10.76 2.16
N VAL A 135 8.16 10.89 1.03
CA VAL A 135 7.75 10.32 -0.27
C VAL A 135 7.74 8.79 -0.22
N THR A 136 8.78 8.19 0.37
CA THR A 136 8.89 6.73 0.50
C THR A 136 7.81 6.19 1.46
N ALA A 137 7.63 6.85 2.60
CA ALA A 137 6.59 6.49 3.57
C ALA A 137 5.18 6.60 2.97
N ARG A 138 4.94 7.62 2.16
CA ARG A 138 3.69 7.77 1.41
C ARG A 138 3.51 6.61 0.44
N PHE A 139 4.49 6.33 -0.41
CA PHE A 139 4.43 5.21 -1.36
C PHE A 139 4.06 3.89 -0.66
N ILE A 140 4.77 3.54 0.42
CA ILE A 140 4.53 2.30 1.18
C ILE A 140 3.14 2.31 1.83
N SER A 141 2.71 3.45 2.38
CA SER A 141 1.38 3.58 3.00
C SER A 141 0.23 3.41 2.01
N TYR A 142 0.39 3.89 0.78
CA TYR A 142 -0.61 3.68 -0.26
C TYR A 142 -0.53 2.27 -0.86
N ALA A 143 0.65 1.67 -0.94
CA ALA A 143 0.83 0.28 -1.33
C ALA A 143 0.17 -0.70 -0.36
N SER A 144 0.32 -0.48 0.95
CA SER A 144 -0.32 -1.33 1.96
C SER A 144 -1.85 -1.23 1.90
N ILE A 145 -2.41 -0.06 1.62
CA ILE A 145 -3.86 0.11 1.37
C ILE A 145 -4.31 -0.74 0.17
N GLY A 146 -3.60 -0.65 -0.96
CA GLY A 146 -3.93 -1.44 -2.16
C GLY A 146 -3.88 -2.95 -1.90
N TRP A 147 -2.83 -3.41 -1.23
CA TRP A 147 -2.67 -4.82 -0.86
C TRP A 147 -3.77 -5.31 0.10
N THR A 148 -4.10 -4.49 1.11
CA THR A 148 -5.12 -4.79 2.12
C THR A 148 -6.49 -5.04 1.51
N VAL A 149 -6.88 -4.24 0.51
CA VAL A 149 -8.19 -4.39 -0.14
C VAL A 149 -8.27 -5.70 -0.93
N VAL A 150 -7.17 -6.16 -1.52
CA VAL A 150 -7.17 -7.33 -2.41
C VAL A 150 -6.97 -8.65 -1.66
N ASP A 151 -6.15 -8.65 -0.61
CA ASP A 151 -5.73 -9.88 0.08
C ASP A 151 -6.33 -9.94 1.51
N LEU A 152 -6.06 -8.92 2.33
CA LEU A 152 -6.43 -8.93 3.74
C LEU A 152 -7.95 -8.82 3.98
N ALA A 153 -8.66 -7.96 3.24
CA ALA A 153 -10.10 -7.79 3.42
C ALA A 153 -10.88 -9.08 3.07
N PRO A 154 -10.64 -9.75 1.93
CA PRO A 154 -11.24 -11.05 1.66
C PRO A 154 -10.88 -12.12 2.70
N LEU A 155 -9.62 -12.16 3.16
CA LEU A 155 -9.18 -13.09 4.21
C LEU A 155 -9.96 -12.87 5.52
N MET A 156 -10.13 -11.61 5.91
CA MET A 156 -10.92 -11.26 7.09
C MET A 156 -12.39 -11.64 6.94
N PHE A 157 -12.99 -11.49 5.76
CA PHE A 157 -14.36 -11.94 5.52
C PHE A 157 -14.51 -13.45 5.63
N GLN A 158 -13.49 -14.22 5.21
CA GLN A 158 -13.46 -15.67 5.38
C GLN A 158 -13.33 -16.05 6.86
N MET A 159 -12.40 -15.43 7.60
CA MET A 159 -12.16 -15.71 9.02
C MET A 159 -13.38 -15.39 9.90
N LEU A 160 -14.07 -14.28 9.62
CA LEU A 160 -15.23 -13.82 10.39
C LEU A 160 -16.53 -14.57 10.03
N GLY A 161 -16.49 -15.53 9.10
CA GLY A 161 -17.69 -16.27 8.70
C GLY A 161 -18.69 -15.44 7.89
N PHE A 162 -18.30 -14.25 7.42
CA PHE A 162 -19.05 -13.48 6.41
C PHE A 162 -18.91 -14.07 5.00
N SER A 163 -18.23 -15.23 4.89
CA SER A 163 -18.31 -16.12 3.74
C SER A 163 -19.70 -16.74 3.70
N ILE A 164 -20.42 -16.53 2.59
CA ILE A 164 -21.63 -17.30 2.28
C ILE A 164 -21.28 -18.80 2.39
N PRO A 165 -22.15 -19.65 2.96
CA PRO A 165 -21.90 -21.08 3.04
C PRO A 165 -21.69 -21.63 1.64
N TRP A 166 -20.55 -22.26 1.40
CA TRP A 166 -20.20 -22.93 0.13
C TRP A 166 -21.06 -24.18 -0.15
N GLY A 167 -22.10 -24.44 0.65
CA GLY A 167 -22.85 -25.70 0.68
C GLY A 167 -24.38 -25.56 0.72
N LEU A 168 -24.95 -24.47 0.21
CA LEU A 168 -26.38 -24.44 -0.14
C LEU A 168 -26.52 -24.39 -1.68
N SER A 169 -26.05 -25.49 -2.29
CA SER A 169 -26.50 -26.02 -3.57
C SER A 169 -27.45 -27.18 -3.29
#